data_AF-A0A6G1I4W3-F1
#
_entry.id   AF-A0A6G1I4W3-F1
#
_cell.length_a   1.000
_cell.length_b   1.000
_cell.length_c   1.000
_cell.angle_alpha   90.00
_cell.angle_beta   90.00
_cell.angle_gamma   90.00
#
_symmetry.space_group_name_H-M   'P 1'
#
loop_
_entity.id
_entity.type
_entity.pdbx_description
1 polymer ?
#
loop_
_entity_poly.entity_id
_entity_poly.type
_entity_poly.pdbx_seq_one_letter_code
_entity_poly.pdbx_strand_id
1 'polypeptide(L)'
;MSHPIVTLKGHSDYVEAVAFSPDGKQLASASGDKTVRLWDAGTGAALRAFEGHSQWVRAVAFSPDGKKLASASDDSTVRLWDAGSGKALQMLEGHEGWVNAVAFSPDGKQLASASYDSTVRLWDAGSGAAMQTLEGHSGWVGALAFSPDGKQLASASVDSTTLEGHSDWVRAYRSPSVVAVHGGKIGLGYSSGRVLCMEFTC
;
A
#
# COMPACT_ATOMS: atom_id res chain seq x y z
N MET A 1 22.91 -1.55 -20.41
CA MET A 1 22.80 -0.95 -19.07
C MET A 1 21.93 0.29 -19.19
N SER A 2 20.74 0.29 -18.61
CA SER A 2 19.90 1.48 -18.54
C SER A 2 20.48 2.42 -17.49
N HIS A 3 20.82 3.66 -17.87
CA HIS A 3 21.25 4.68 -16.93
C HIS A 3 20.01 5.38 -16.34
N PRO A 4 20.02 5.75 -15.05
CA PRO A 4 18.92 6.52 -14.47
C PRO A 4 18.77 7.84 -15.23
N ILE A 5 17.54 8.15 -15.65
CA ILE A 5 17.22 9.40 -16.37
C ILE A 5 17.20 10.58 -15.38
N VAL A 6 16.71 10.35 -14.16
CA VAL A 6 16.65 11.33 -13.06
C VAL A 6 16.92 10.62 -11.73
N THR A 7 17.60 11.29 -10.80
CA THR A 7 17.75 10.84 -9.41
C THR A 7 17.06 11.82 -8.47
N LEU A 8 16.05 11.34 -7.75
CA LEU A 8 15.29 12.13 -6.77
C LEU A 8 16.02 12.12 -5.43
N LYS A 9 16.49 13.28 -4.96
CA LYS A 9 17.19 13.42 -3.68
C LYS A 9 16.34 14.22 -2.72
N GLY A 10 16.13 13.70 -1.51
CA GLY A 10 15.46 14.46 -0.45
C GLY A 10 15.09 13.65 0.79
N HIS A 11 14.88 12.34 0.68
CA HIS A 11 14.74 11.49 1.86
C HIS A 11 16.07 11.36 2.60
N SER A 12 16.01 11.31 3.93
CA SER A 12 17.19 11.15 4.81
C SER A 12 17.40 9.74 5.33
N ASP A 13 16.55 8.79 4.93
CA ASP A 13 16.62 7.37 5.27
C ASP A 13 16.17 6.52 4.07
N TYR A 14 16.09 5.20 4.23
CA TYR A 14 15.64 4.26 3.21
C TYR A 14 14.28 4.67 2.62
N VAL A 15 14.16 4.55 1.30
CA VAL A 15 12.88 4.68 0.59
C VAL A 15 12.25 3.28 0.55
N GLU A 16 11.12 3.13 1.23
CA GLU A 16 10.45 1.84 1.44
C GLU A 16 9.47 1.52 0.31
N ALA A 17 8.79 2.53 -0.23
CA ALA A 17 7.82 2.35 -1.30
C ALA A 17 7.71 3.56 -2.21
N VAL A 18 7.26 3.33 -3.44
CA VAL A 18 6.92 4.37 -4.42
C VAL A 18 5.61 4.04 -5.14
N ALA A 19 4.87 5.07 -5.53
CA ALA A 19 3.64 4.94 -6.32
C ALA A 19 3.52 6.09 -7.33
N PHE A 20 3.17 5.78 -8.58
CA PHE A 20 2.80 6.81 -9.55
C PHE A 20 1.37 7.28 -9.33
N SER A 21 1.10 8.56 -9.62
CA SER A 21 -0.26 9.04 -9.78
C SER A 21 -0.95 8.34 -10.96
N PRO A 22 -2.30 8.24 -10.98
CA PRO A 22 -3.02 7.59 -12.07
C PRO A 22 -2.75 8.17 -13.46
N ASP A 23 -2.44 9.47 -13.54
CA ASP A 23 -2.07 10.16 -14.78
C ASP A 23 -0.57 10.09 -15.11
N GLY A 24 0.23 9.43 -14.26
CA GLY A 24 1.67 9.25 -14.40
C GLY A 24 2.51 10.52 -14.24
N LYS A 25 1.91 11.67 -13.93
CA LYS A 25 2.62 12.95 -13.84
C LYS A 25 3.33 13.17 -12.51
N GLN A 26 2.94 12.45 -11.48
CA GLN A 26 3.52 12.55 -10.16
C GLN A 26 4.00 11.19 -9.65
N LEU A 27 5.00 11.22 -8.79
CA LEU A 27 5.48 10.06 -8.05
C LEU A 27 5.38 10.39 -6.56
N ALA A 28 4.84 9.49 -5.76
CA ALA A 28 4.92 9.53 -4.31
C ALA A 28 5.95 8.52 -3.81
N SER A 29 6.65 8.85 -2.73
CA SER A 29 7.61 7.96 -2.06
C SER A 29 7.40 7.97 -0.55
N ALA A 30 7.49 6.81 0.09
CA ALA A 30 7.45 6.60 1.53
C ALA A 30 8.84 6.20 2.06
N SER A 31 9.18 6.58 3.29
CA SER A 31 10.53 6.41 3.82
C SER A 31 10.60 6.16 5.32
N GLY A 32 11.71 5.54 5.74
CA GLY A 32 12.15 5.45 7.14
C GLY A 32 12.38 6.82 7.81
N ASP A 33 12.50 7.90 7.05
CA ASP A 33 12.55 9.27 7.59
C ASP A 33 11.20 9.78 8.10
N LYS A 34 10.18 8.91 8.12
CA LYS A 34 8.82 9.14 8.65
C LYS A 34 7.96 10.06 7.79
N THR A 35 8.39 10.32 6.55
CA THR A 35 7.68 11.19 5.62
C THR A 35 7.19 10.45 4.39
N VAL A 36 6.13 10.98 3.79
CA VAL A 36 5.85 10.78 2.36
C VAL A 36 6.31 12.01 1.60
N ARG A 37 6.87 11.83 0.40
CA ARG A 37 7.21 12.93 -0.51
C ARG A 37 6.52 12.76 -1.84
N LEU A 38 6.17 13.87 -2.47
CA LEU A 38 5.56 13.94 -3.78
C LEU A 38 6.51 14.67 -4.72
N TRP A 39 6.65 14.13 -5.93
CA TRP A 39 7.58 14.57 -6.94
C TRP A 39 6.86 14.76 -8.27
N ASP A 40 7.32 15.69 -9.08
CA ASP A 40 6.98 15.75 -10.49
C ASP A 40 7.74 14.64 -11.23
N ALA A 41 7.03 13.73 -11.90
CA ALA A 41 7.62 12.55 -12.50
C ALA A 41 8.48 12.86 -13.74
N GLY A 42 8.19 13.97 -14.44
CA GLY A 42 8.91 14.36 -15.65
C GLY A 42 10.22 15.09 -15.37
N THR A 43 10.21 15.96 -14.36
CA THR A 43 11.35 16.82 -14.01
C THR A 43 12.14 16.32 -12.81
N GLY A 44 11.53 15.49 -11.96
CA GLY A 44 12.07 15.08 -10.67
C GLY A 44 12.04 16.14 -9.58
N ALA A 45 11.34 17.26 -9.81
CA ALA A 45 11.21 18.31 -8.81
C ALA A 45 10.45 17.80 -7.58
N ALA A 46 10.94 18.12 -6.38
CA ALA A 46 10.20 17.90 -5.16
C ALA A 46 9.01 18.87 -5.12
N LEU A 47 7.79 18.34 -5.07
CA LEU A 47 6.56 19.12 -4.99
C LEU A 47 6.14 19.31 -3.53
N ARG A 48 6.27 18.27 -2.71
CA ARG A 48 5.76 18.30 -1.34
C ARG A 48 6.39 17.25 -0.43
N ALA A 49 6.36 17.54 0.87
CA ALA A 49 6.57 16.58 1.95
C ALA A 49 5.30 16.50 2.80
N PHE A 50 5.05 15.32 3.34
CA PHE A 50 3.88 14.97 4.14
C PHE A 50 4.41 14.43 5.45
N GLU A 51 4.34 15.28 6.47
CA GLU A 51 4.86 14.99 7.81
C GLU A 51 3.69 14.67 8.74
N GLY A 52 3.93 13.73 9.66
CA GLY A 52 2.98 13.44 10.73
C GLY A 52 3.05 12.03 11.28
N HIS A 53 3.55 11.06 10.51
CA HIS A 53 3.85 9.74 11.06
C HIS A 53 4.98 9.84 12.09
N SER A 54 4.89 9.04 13.16
CA SER A 54 5.86 9.06 14.25
C SER A 54 6.96 8.01 14.09
N GLN A 55 6.79 7.09 13.14
CA GLN A 55 7.72 6.01 12.77
C GLN A 55 7.79 5.84 11.24
N TRP A 56 8.55 4.84 10.79
CA TRP A 56 8.79 4.55 9.39
C TRP A 56 7.51 4.42 8.58
N VAL A 57 7.48 5.05 7.40
CA VAL A 57 6.36 4.88 6.46
C VAL A 57 6.72 3.75 5.49
N ARG A 58 5.99 2.64 5.56
CA ARG A 58 6.26 1.41 4.78
C ARG A 58 5.64 1.42 3.40
N ALA A 59 4.46 2.02 3.26
CA ALA A 59 3.74 2.00 1.99
C ALA A 59 3.05 3.34 1.71
N VAL A 60 2.85 3.61 0.43
CA VAL A 60 2.11 4.75 -0.09
C VAL A 60 1.29 4.34 -1.31
N ALA A 61 0.07 4.87 -1.43
CA ALA A 61 -0.81 4.64 -2.58
C ALA A 61 -1.59 5.90 -2.94
N PHE A 62 -1.79 6.14 -4.24
CA PHE A 62 -2.73 7.15 -4.73
C PHE A 62 -4.15 6.60 -4.78
N SER A 63 -5.14 7.48 -4.54
CA SER A 63 -6.51 7.19 -4.93
C SER A 63 -6.64 7.13 -6.47
N PRO A 64 -7.64 6.40 -7.02
CA PRO A 64 -7.83 6.28 -8.46
C PRO A 64 -8.08 7.61 -9.19
N ASP A 65 -8.60 8.61 -8.49
CA ASP A 65 -8.78 9.97 -9.02
C ASP A 65 -7.54 10.87 -8.83
N GLY A 66 -6.49 10.36 -8.20
CA GLY A 66 -5.23 11.06 -7.92
C GLY A 66 -5.30 12.15 -6.86
N LYS A 67 -6.46 12.38 -6.23
CA LYS A 67 -6.66 13.50 -5.30
C LYS A 67 -6.20 13.21 -3.87
N LYS A 68 -6.10 11.94 -3.50
CA LYS A 68 -5.67 11.51 -2.17
C LYS A 68 -4.42 10.65 -2.26
N LEU A 69 -3.64 10.72 -1.20
CA LEU A 69 -2.60 9.74 -0.88
C LEU A 69 -3.00 9.03 0.40
N ALA A 70 -2.72 7.73 0.46
CA ALA A 70 -2.75 6.94 1.69
C ALA A 70 -1.33 6.49 2.03
N SER A 71 -0.98 6.50 3.31
CA SER A 71 0.30 6.01 3.81
C SER A 71 0.12 5.09 5.00
N ALA A 72 0.93 4.03 5.07
CA ALA A 72 0.93 3.04 6.14
C ALA A 72 2.28 3.05 6.88
N SER A 73 2.26 2.88 8.20
CA SER A 73 3.42 3.16 9.05
C SER A 73 3.60 2.17 10.20
N ASP A 74 4.83 2.12 10.70
CA ASP A 74 5.23 1.44 11.94
C ASP A 74 4.63 2.05 13.21
N ASP A 75 3.99 3.21 13.11
CA ASP A 75 3.21 3.79 14.21
C ASP A 75 1.80 3.20 14.35
N SER A 76 1.54 2.08 13.65
CA SER A 76 0.27 1.34 13.64
C SER A 76 -0.91 2.12 13.05
N THR A 77 -0.64 3.22 12.33
CA THR A 77 -1.69 4.02 11.69
C THR A 77 -1.60 4.01 10.18
N VAL A 78 -2.76 4.25 9.56
CA VAL A 78 -2.85 4.70 8.16
C VAL A 78 -3.21 6.17 8.15
N ARG A 79 -2.63 6.96 7.26
CA ARG A 79 -3.00 8.37 7.08
C ARG A 79 -3.49 8.64 5.67
N LEU A 80 -4.55 9.44 5.59
CA LEU A 80 -5.04 9.99 4.33
C LEU A 80 -4.64 11.45 4.22
N TRP A 81 -4.19 11.82 3.03
CA TRP A 81 -3.71 13.15 2.70
C TRP A 81 -4.38 13.66 1.45
N ASP A 82 -4.62 14.96 1.40
CA ASP A 82 -4.96 15.64 0.16
C ASP A 82 -3.68 15.80 -0.68
N ALA A 83 -3.63 15.21 -1.88
CA ALA A 83 -2.43 15.16 -2.72
C ALA A 83 -2.06 16.52 -3.34
N GLY A 84 -3.02 17.44 -3.47
CA GLY A 84 -2.75 18.79 -3.97
C GLY A 84 -2.17 19.74 -2.92
N SER A 85 -2.75 19.78 -1.73
CA SER A 85 -2.59 20.91 -0.80
C SER A 85 -1.54 20.77 0.29
N GLY A 86 -1.26 19.59 0.80
CA GLY A 86 -0.43 19.42 2.01
C GLY A 86 -1.10 18.53 3.03
N LYS A 87 -2.42 18.65 3.09
CA LYS A 87 -3.13 18.51 4.35
C LYS A 87 -3.36 17.06 4.70
N ALA A 88 -3.12 16.74 5.97
CA ALA A 88 -3.68 15.55 6.59
C ALA A 88 -5.21 15.66 6.57
N LEU A 89 -5.86 14.63 6.06
CA LEU A 89 -7.31 14.53 6.02
C LEU A 89 -7.81 13.67 7.19
N GLN A 90 -7.22 12.48 7.36
CA GLN A 90 -7.64 11.52 8.38
C GLN A 90 -6.43 10.74 8.91
N MET A 91 -6.52 10.32 10.16
CA MET A 91 -5.66 9.30 10.76
C MET A 91 -6.55 8.12 11.13
N LEU A 92 -6.25 6.95 10.55
CA LEU A 92 -7.02 5.73 10.72
C LEU A 92 -6.29 4.88 11.75
N GLU A 93 -6.87 4.82 12.94
CA GLU A 93 -6.37 4.05 14.08
C GLU A 93 -7.15 2.73 14.20
N GLY A 94 -6.47 1.70 14.72
CA GLY A 94 -7.12 0.44 15.06
C GLY A 94 -6.22 -0.79 14.86
N HIS A 95 -5.19 -0.71 14.03
CA HIS A 95 -4.17 -1.75 13.99
C HIS A 95 -3.35 -1.76 15.29
N GLU A 96 -2.96 -2.95 15.74
CA GLU A 96 -2.18 -3.16 16.98
C GLU A 96 -0.70 -3.45 16.68
N GLY A 97 -0.32 -3.41 15.40
CA GLY A 97 1.04 -3.58 14.93
C GLY A 97 1.32 -2.72 13.71
N TRP A 98 2.55 -2.81 13.21
CA TRP A 98 3.00 -2.05 12.05
C TRP A 98 2.11 -2.27 10.83
N VAL A 99 1.72 -1.20 10.16
CA VAL A 99 0.95 -1.29 8.92
C VAL A 99 1.94 -1.38 7.75
N ASN A 100 1.95 -2.52 7.07
CA ASN A 100 2.94 -2.84 6.04
C ASN A 100 2.51 -2.43 4.64
N ALA A 101 1.20 -2.47 4.36
CA ALA A 101 0.68 -2.17 3.03
C ALA A 101 -0.65 -1.42 3.11
N VAL A 102 -0.91 -0.62 2.06
CA VAL A 102 -2.16 0.12 1.88
C VAL A 102 -2.54 0.13 0.40
N ALA A 103 -3.84 0.01 0.10
CA ALA A 103 -4.35 0.07 -1.27
C ALA A 103 -5.75 0.68 -1.30
N PHE A 104 -6.03 1.50 -2.32
CA PHE A 104 -7.40 1.95 -2.61
C PHE A 104 -8.13 0.92 -3.48
N SER A 105 -9.44 0.80 -3.29
CA SER A 105 -10.30 0.11 -4.26
C SER A 105 -10.30 0.89 -5.60
N PRO A 106 -10.56 0.22 -6.74
CA PRO A 106 -10.58 0.89 -8.05
C PRO A 106 -11.62 2.00 -8.19
N ASP A 107 -12.72 1.93 -7.43
CA ASP A 107 -13.74 2.98 -7.37
C ASP A 107 -13.41 4.11 -6.37
N GLY A 108 -12.31 3.97 -5.62
CA GLY A 108 -11.81 4.94 -4.65
C GLY A 108 -12.64 5.08 -3.38
N LYS A 109 -13.64 4.21 -3.17
CA LYS A 109 -14.54 4.28 -2.00
C LYS A 109 -14.00 3.58 -0.78
N GLN A 110 -13.16 2.56 -0.97
CA GLN A 110 -12.57 1.80 0.11
C GLN A 110 -11.06 1.96 0.13
N LEU A 111 -10.51 1.84 1.32
CA LEU A 111 -9.09 1.66 1.56
C LEU A 111 -8.91 0.34 2.28
N ALA A 112 -7.90 -0.43 1.89
CA ALA A 112 -7.47 -1.63 2.61
C ALA A 112 -6.09 -1.39 3.22
N SER A 113 -5.87 -1.90 4.43
CA SER A 113 -4.56 -1.90 5.11
C SER A 113 -4.22 -3.25 5.70
N ALA A 114 -2.95 -3.63 5.64
CA ALA A 114 -2.43 -4.92 6.09
C ALA A 114 -1.34 -4.70 7.13
N SER A 115 -1.36 -5.52 8.18
CA SER A 115 -0.59 -5.23 9.39
C SER A 115 0.17 -6.43 9.94
N TYR A 116 1.16 -6.09 10.78
CA TYR A 116 1.91 -7.02 11.60
C TYR A 116 1.04 -7.72 12.65
N ASP A 117 -0.12 -7.16 12.98
CA ASP A 117 -1.13 -7.80 13.84
C ASP A 117 -1.88 -8.97 13.18
N SER A 118 -1.46 -9.40 11.98
CA SER A 118 -2.06 -10.50 11.20
C SER A 118 -3.47 -10.21 10.67
N THR A 119 -3.91 -8.95 10.69
CA THR A 119 -5.22 -8.54 10.16
C THR A 119 -5.11 -7.72 8.88
N VAL A 120 -6.18 -7.75 8.10
CA VAL A 120 -6.46 -6.77 7.05
C VAL A 120 -7.65 -5.92 7.49
N ARG A 121 -7.58 -4.60 7.37
CA ARG A 121 -8.70 -3.70 7.69
C ARG A 121 -9.19 -2.98 6.45
N LEU A 122 -10.51 -2.84 6.35
CA LEU A 122 -11.21 -2.05 5.36
C LEU A 122 -11.74 -0.77 5.99
N TRP A 123 -11.58 0.33 5.28
CA TRP A 123 -11.97 1.68 5.70
C TRP A 123 -12.77 2.34 4.59
N ASP A 124 -13.74 3.16 4.97
CA ASP A 124 -14.39 4.07 4.04
C ASP A 124 -13.40 5.20 3.70
N ALA A 125 -13.00 5.31 2.44
CA ALA A 125 -11.97 6.25 2.01
C ALA A 125 -12.43 7.72 2.06
N GLY A 126 -13.75 7.96 2.11
CA GLY A 126 -14.34 9.29 2.21
C GLY A 126 -14.24 9.86 3.62
N SER A 127 -14.70 9.09 4.59
CA SER A 127 -14.86 9.47 5.99
C SER A 127 -13.71 9.02 6.89
N GLY A 128 -12.96 7.99 6.49
CA GLY A 128 -11.98 7.30 7.35
C GLY A 128 -12.61 6.32 8.34
N ALA A 129 -13.91 6.06 8.28
CA ALA A 129 -14.57 5.13 9.19
C ALA A 129 -14.08 3.70 8.97
N ALA A 130 -13.82 2.96 10.05
CA ALA A 130 -13.57 1.53 9.98
C ALA A 130 -14.83 0.80 9.49
N MET A 131 -14.68 -0.06 8.48
CA MET A 131 -15.78 -0.85 7.91
C MET A 131 -15.72 -2.29 8.40
N GLN A 132 -14.56 -2.94 8.29
CA GLN A 132 -14.40 -4.35 8.60
C GLN A 132 -12.95 -4.67 8.97
N THR A 133 -12.77 -5.62 9.89
CA THR A 133 -11.50 -6.30 10.14
C THR A 133 -11.62 -7.72 9.61
N LEU A 134 -10.70 -8.11 8.74
CA LEU A 134 -10.57 -9.45 8.18
C LEU A 134 -9.48 -10.18 8.97
N GLU A 135 -9.89 -11.26 9.61
CA GLU A 135 -9.06 -12.17 10.36
C GLU A 135 -8.90 -13.48 9.58
N GLY A 136 -7.84 -14.23 9.87
CA GLY A 136 -7.60 -15.54 9.25
C GLY A 136 -6.12 -15.84 9.01
N HIS A 137 -5.29 -14.80 8.84
CA HIS A 137 -3.84 -15.01 8.80
C HIS A 137 -3.30 -15.30 10.20
N SER A 138 -2.34 -16.23 10.28
CA SER A 138 -1.63 -16.55 11.53
C SER A 138 -0.26 -15.87 11.65
N GLY A 139 0.09 -15.05 10.65
CA GLY A 139 1.29 -14.22 10.63
C GLY A 139 1.03 -12.88 9.97
N TRP A 140 2.02 -11.98 10.06
CA TRP A 140 1.93 -10.63 9.52
C TRP A 140 1.60 -10.60 8.02
N VAL A 141 0.74 -9.66 7.65
CA VAL A 141 0.30 -9.44 6.28
C VAL A 141 1.17 -8.36 5.66
N GLY A 142 1.86 -8.70 4.57
CA GLY A 142 2.87 -7.84 3.95
C GLY A 142 2.38 -7.10 2.70
N ALA A 143 1.29 -7.56 2.07
CA ALA A 143 0.86 -7.00 0.79
C ALA A 143 -0.67 -7.13 0.58
N LEU A 144 -1.23 -6.19 -0.18
CA LEU A 144 -2.66 -6.10 -0.52
C LEU A 144 -2.89 -5.66 -1.96
N ALA A 145 -3.96 -6.18 -2.56
CA ALA A 145 -4.33 -5.86 -3.93
C ALA A 145 -5.83 -6.07 -4.17
N PHE A 146 -6.54 -5.02 -4.55
CA PHE A 146 -7.89 -5.16 -5.06
C PHE A 146 -7.89 -5.74 -6.48
N SER A 147 -8.89 -6.55 -6.80
CA SER A 147 -9.20 -6.92 -8.18
C SER A 147 -9.57 -5.66 -8.99
N PRO A 148 -9.37 -5.66 -10.32
CA PRO A 148 -9.69 -4.48 -11.15
C PRO A 148 -11.16 -4.05 -11.09
N ASP A 149 -12.07 -4.99 -10.82
CA ASP A 149 -13.50 -4.71 -10.63
C ASP A 149 -13.87 -4.33 -9.18
N GLY A 150 -12.89 -4.35 -8.26
CA GLY A 150 -13.05 -4.00 -6.85
C GLY A 150 -13.81 -5.01 -6.01
N LYS A 151 -14.20 -6.16 -6.57
CA LYS A 151 -15.03 -7.15 -5.85
C LYS A 151 -14.23 -8.09 -4.95
N GLN A 152 -12.96 -8.28 -5.24
CA GLN A 152 -12.07 -9.14 -4.47
C GLN A 152 -10.89 -8.33 -3.92
N LEU A 153 -10.39 -8.75 -2.76
CA LEU A 153 -9.17 -8.25 -2.16
C LEU A 153 -8.25 -9.43 -1.88
N ALA A 154 -7.10 -9.45 -2.56
CA ALA A 154 -6.04 -10.39 -2.26
C ALA A 154 -5.13 -9.81 -1.17
N SER A 155 -4.81 -10.64 -0.19
CA SER A 155 -3.78 -10.37 0.82
C SER A 155 -2.72 -11.46 0.80
N ALA A 156 -1.52 -11.11 1.24
CA ALA A 156 -0.42 -12.06 1.31
C ALA A 156 0.32 -11.96 2.64
N SER A 157 0.43 -13.09 3.34
CA SER A 157 1.00 -13.23 4.67
C SER A 157 2.22 -14.16 4.65
N VAL A 158 2.98 -14.15 5.75
CA VAL A 158 4.07 -15.11 6.01
C VAL A 158 3.60 -16.41 6.66
N ASP A 159 2.30 -16.57 6.88
CA ASP A 159 1.77 -17.77 7.51
C ASP A 159 2.20 -19.05 6.76
N SER A 160 2.41 -20.10 7.56
CA SER A 160 2.73 -21.45 7.05
C SER A 160 1.48 -22.35 6.98
N THR A 161 0.32 -21.83 7.39
CA THR A 161 -0.89 -22.60 7.62
C THR A 161 -1.85 -22.55 6.45
N THR A 162 -2.09 -23.72 5.86
CA THR A 162 -3.21 -24.00 4.97
C THR A 162 -4.53 -23.90 5.73
N LEU A 163 -5.25 -22.77 5.61
CA LEU A 163 -6.66 -22.74 5.97
C LEU A 163 -7.47 -23.24 4.78
N GLU A 164 -8.01 -24.45 4.90
CA GLU A 164 -9.06 -24.94 4.02
C GLU A 164 -10.36 -24.18 4.33
N GLY A 165 -11.02 -23.62 3.31
CA GLY A 165 -12.42 -23.19 3.43
C GLY A 165 -12.77 -21.76 3.06
N HIS A 166 -11.81 -20.91 2.71
CA HIS A 166 -12.09 -19.57 2.19
C HIS A 166 -11.50 -19.41 0.79
N SER A 167 -12.38 -19.27 -0.22
CA SER A 167 -12.04 -19.11 -1.64
C SER A 167 -11.35 -17.79 -1.98
N ASP A 168 -11.22 -16.89 -1.01
CA ASP A 168 -10.88 -15.49 -1.25
C ASP A 168 -9.41 -15.17 -0.92
N TRP A 169 -8.62 -16.18 -0.52
CA TRP A 169 -7.21 -15.99 -0.14
C TRP A 169 -6.26 -16.48 -1.22
N VAL A 170 -5.38 -15.58 -1.63
CA VAL A 170 -4.27 -15.90 -2.53
C VAL A 170 -3.11 -16.45 -1.69
N ARG A 171 -2.79 -17.74 -1.88
CA ARG A 171 -1.70 -18.42 -1.16
C ARG A 171 -0.34 -17.82 -1.53
N ALA A 172 0.43 -17.40 -0.53
CA ALA A 172 1.82 -17.01 -0.72
C ALA A 172 2.74 -17.85 0.18
N TYR A 173 3.60 -18.67 -0.42
CA TYR A 173 4.66 -19.34 0.33
C TYR A 173 5.83 -18.38 0.53
N ARG A 174 6.00 -17.90 1.77
CA ARG A 174 7.04 -16.96 2.25
C ARG A 174 6.78 -15.49 1.94
N SER A 175 7.43 -14.62 2.70
CA SER A 175 7.32 -13.15 2.70
C SER A 175 7.28 -12.53 1.30
N PRO A 176 6.09 -12.18 0.78
CA PRO A 176 5.98 -11.37 -0.40
C PRO A 176 6.38 -9.95 -0.02
N SER A 177 7.36 -9.41 -0.74
CA SER A 177 7.95 -8.09 -0.51
C SER A 177 7.27 -7.00 -1.34
N VAL A 178 6.55 -7.39 -2.39
CA VAL A 178 5.84 -6.46 -3.29
C VAL A 178 4.65 -7.15 -3.95
N VAL A 179 3.61 -6.38 -4.23
CA VAL A 179 2.46 -6.81 -5.02
C VAL A 179 2.19 -5.81 -6.13
N ALA A 180 1.83 -6.31 -7.32
CA ALA A 180 1.36 -5.51 -8.44
C ALA A 180 0.11 -6.14 -9.05
N VAL A 181 -0.85 -5.33 -9.47
CA VAL A 181 -2.06 -5.79 -10.17
C VAL A 181 -2.11 -5.18 -11.56
N HIS A 182 -2.34 -6.01 -12.57
CA HIS A 182 -2.57 -5.56 -13.93
C HIS A 182 -3.47 -6.55 -14.67
N GLY A 183 -4.55 -6.06 -15.30
CA GLY A 183 -5.36 -6.87 -16.22
C GLY A 183 -5.87 -8.20 -15.65
N GLY A 184 -6.58 -8.15 -14.52
CA GLY A 184 -7.12 -9.34 -13.85
C GLY A 184 -6.08 -10.24 -13.20
N LYS A 185 -4.80 -9.84 -13.21
CA LYS A 185 -3.68 -10.60 -12.65
C LYS A 185 -3.07 -9.88 -11.47
N ILE A 186 -2.62 -10.66 -10.51
CA ILE A 186 -1.79 -10.24 -9.38
C ILE A 186 -0.41 -10.86 -9.50
N GLY A 187 0.63 -10.04 -9.41
CA GLY A 187 2.02 -10.45 -9.28
C GLY A 187 2.48 -10.27 -7.84
N LEU A 188 3.01 -11.33 -7.23
CA LEU A 188 3.66 -11.29 -5.92
C LEU A 188 5.16 -11.50 -6.09
N GLY A 189 5.97 -10.53 -5.68
CA GLY A 189 7.42 -10.65 -5.63
C GLY A 189 7.89 -11.09 -4.23
N TYR A 190 8.83 -12.02 -4.17
CA TYR A 190 9.34 -12.59 -2.92
C TYR A 190 10.80 -12.19 -2.70
N SER A 191 11.22 -12.06 -1.44
CA SER A 191 12.63 -11.82 -1.07
C SER A 191 13.61 -12.90 -1.56
N SER A 192 13.09 -14.08 -1.90
CA SER A 192 13.84 -15.16 -2.56
C SER A 192 14.17 -14.90 -4.04
N GLY A 193 13.72 -13.78 -4.61
CA GLY A 193 13.86 -13.46 -6.04
C GLY A 193 12.83 -14.12 -6.95
N ARG A 194 11.80 -14.77 -6.38
CA ARG A 194 10.69 -15.36 -7.15
C ARG A 194 9.60 -14.33 -7.43
N VAL A 195 8.87 -14.51 -8.52
CA VAL A 195 7.62 -13.79 -8.82
C VAL A 195 6.53 -14.82 -9.10
N LEU A 196 5.40 -14.72 -8.39
CA LEU A 196 4.21 -15.54 -8.64
C LEU A 196 3.16 -14.66 -9.32
N CYS A 197 2.67 -15.09 -10.48
CA CYS A 197 1.57 -14.43 -11.16
C CYS A 197 0.32 -15.30 -11.05
N MET A 198 -0.78 -14.72 -10.58
CA MET A 198 -2.07 -15.39 -10.43
C MET A 198 -3.16 -14.55 -11.08
N GLU A 199 -4.25 -15.18 -11.48
CA GLU A 199 -5.44 -14.51 -12.01
C GLU A 199 -6.49 -14.44 -10.90
N PHE A 200 -7.21 -13.32 -10.83
CA PHE A 200 -8.46 -13.26 -10.08
C PHE A 200 -9.46 -14.16 -10.78
N THR A 201 -9.74 -15.32 -10.21
CA THR A 201 -10.75 -16.24 -10.74
C THR A 201 -12.13 -15.69 -10.42
N CYS A 202 -12.96 -15.57 -11.45
CA CYS A 202 -14.36 -15.17 -11.36
C CYS A 202 -15.27 -16.27 -10.81
#